data_AF-A0A9E5FGJ7-F1
#
_entry.id   AF-A0A9E5FGJ7-F1
#
_cell.length_a   1.000
_cell.length_b   1.000
_cell.length_c   1.000
_cell.angle_alpha   90.00
_cell.angle_beta   90.00
_cell.angle_gamma   90.00
#
_symmetry.space_group_name_H-M   'P 1'
#
loop_
_entity.id
_entity.type
_entity.pdbx_description
1 polymer ?
#
loop_
_entity_poly.entity_id
_entity_poly.type
_entity_poly.pdbx_seq_one_letter_code
_entity_poly.pdbx_strand_id
1 'polypeptide(L)' 'YLNGALRPFVNVYLNDEDIRYLDDRFGTALKDGDNLAIIPAVGGG' A
#
# COMPACT_ATOMS: atom_id res chain seq x y z
N TYR A 1 8.50 -15.47 1.29
CA TYR A 1 7.41 -14.48 1.46
C TYR A 1 6.08 -15.24 1.53
N LEU A 2 5.62 -15.61 2.73
CA LEU A 2 4.46 -16.51 2.93
C LEU A 2 3.50 -16.01 4.04
N ASN A 3 3.64 -14.76 4.52
CA ASN A 3 3.02 -14.26 5.75
C ASN A 3 2.32 -12.89 5.58
N GLY A 4 1.77 -12.58 4.40
CA GLY A 4 0.97 -11.36 4.18
C GLY A 4 1.75 -10.03 4.18
N ALA A 5 3.08 -10.07 4.32
CA ALA A 5 3.91 -8.86 4.31
C ALA A 5 3.96 -8.20 2.92
N LEU A 6 3.99 -6.86 2.89
CA LEU A 6 4.09 -6.08 1.64
C LEU A 6 5.43 -6.39 0.97
N ARG A 7 5.38 -6.71 -0.31
CA ARG A 7 6.61 -6.89 -1.10
C ARG A 7 7.26 -5.52 -1.29
N PRO A 8 8.60 -5.40 -1.16
CA PRO A 8 9.28 -4.11 -1.21
C PRO A 8 9.13 -3.38 -2.57
N PHE A 9 8.86 -4.13 -3.63
CA PHE A 9 8.63 -3.61 -4.99
C PHE A 9 7.15 -3.38 -5.31
N VAL A 10 6.28 -3.38 -4.30
CA VAL A 10 4.87 -2.99 -4.46
C VAL A 10 4.64 -1.79 -3.56
N ASN A 11 4.27 -0.66 -4.16
CA ASN A 11 3.88 0.53 -3.43
C ASN A 11 2.37 0.58 -3.34
N VAL A 12 1.85 0.89 -2.16
CA VAL A 12 0.41 0.96 -1.90
C VAL A 12 0.13 2.29 -1.21
N TYR A 13 -0.86 3.02 -1.72
CA TYR A 13 -1.25 4.33 -1.21
C TYR A 13 -2.74 4.35 -0.89
N LEU A 14 -3.11 4.89 0.26
CA LEU A 14 -4.48 5.22 0.64
C LEU A 14 -4.63 6.74 0.61
N ASN A 15 -5.49 7.27 -0.27
CA ASN A 15 -5.70 8.71 -0.43
C ASN A 15 -4.37 9.48 -0.59
N ASP A 16 -3.50 8.99 -1.48
CA ASP A 16 -2.18 9.52 -1.80
C ASP A 16 -1.10 9.39 -0.69
N GLU A 17 -1.43 8.78 0.45
CA GLU A 17 -0.49 8.47 1.54
C GLU A 17 0.01 7.03 1.47
N ASP A 18 1.33 6.79 1.55
CA ASP A 18 1.90 5.43 1.56
C ASP A 18 1.53 4.70 2.85
N ILE A 19 0.92 3.51 2.72
CA ILE A 19 0.39 2.74 3.85
C ILE A 19 1.43 2.38 4.90
N ARG A 20 2.73 2.43 4.57
CA ARG A 20 3.83 2.13 5.49
C ARG A 20 3.96 3.15 6.62
N TYR A 21 3.46 4.37 6.41
CA TYR A 21 3.45 5.46 7.38
C TYR A 21 2.18 5.51 8.22
N LEU A 22 1.15 4.74 7.86
CA LEU A 22 -0.07 4.60 8.65
C LEU A 22 0.21 3.76 9.91
N ASP A 23 -0.43 4.14 11.01
CA ASP A 23 -0.27 3.49 12.32
C ASP A 23 -0.57 1.98 12.27
N ASP A 24 -1.58 1.59 11.50
CA ASP A 24 -1.97 0.19 11.29
C ASP A 24 -1.92 -0.17 9.81
N ARG A 25 -0.71 -0.20 9.25
CA ARG A 25 -0.40 -0.46 7.82
C ARG A 25 -1.41 -1.35 7.08
N PHE A 26 -1.70 -2.54 7.64
CA PHE A 26 -2.58 -3.53 7.01
C PHE A 26 -3.94 -3.70 7.71
N GLY A 27 -4.10 -3.22 8.95
CA GLY A 27 -5.37 -3.19 9.65
C GLY A 27 -6.13 -1.87 9.51
N THR A 28 -5.60 -0.90 8.76
CA THR A 28 -6.25 0.38 8.49
C THR A 28 -7.62 0.13 7.88
N ALA A 29 -8.67 0.48 8.63
CA ALA A 29 -10.04 0.35 8.16
C ALA A 29 -10.28 1.35 7.01
N LEU A 30 -10.89 0.86 5.94
CA LEU A 30 -11.33 1.68 4.81
C LEU A 30 -12.75 2.17 5.03
N LYS A 31 -13.05 3.34 4.47
CA LYS A 31 -14.39 3.91 4.39
C LYS A 31 -14.80 4.07 2.93
N ASP A 32 -16.11 4.19 2.71
CA ASP A 32 -16.64 4.52 1.40
C ASP A 32 -16.04 5.84 0.90
N GLY A 33 -15.61 5.84 -0.37
CA GLY A 33 -14.97 6.98 -1.02
C GLY A 33 -13.45 7.04 -0.85
N ASP A 34 -12.83 6.12 -0.09
CA ASP A 34 -11.37 6.00 -0.06
C ASP A 34 -10.82 5.53 -1.41
N ASN A 35 -9.66 6.08 -1.80
CA ASN A 35 -8.93 5.67 -2.98
C ASN A 35 -7.69 4.84 -2.60
N LEU A 36 -7.61 3.62 -3.13
CA LEU A 36 -6.47 2.73 -2.94
C LEU A 36 -5.70 2.58 -4.25
N ALA A 37 -4.47 3.09 -4.29
CA ALA A 37 -3.57 2.92 -5.44
C ALA A 37 -2.54 1.82 -5.15
N ILE A 38 -2.40 0.89 -6.09
CA ILE A 38 -1.39 -0.19 -6.04
C ILE A 38 -0.48 -0.02 -7.24
N ILE A 39 0.76 0.37 -6.98
CA ILE A 39 1.75 0.70 -8.01
C ILE A 39 2.87 -0.34 -7.94
N PRO A 40 3.02 -1.22 -8.95
CA PRO A 40 4.19 -2.06 -9.04
C PRO A 40 5.41 -1.16 -9.28
N ALA A 41 6.54 -1.49 -8.67
CA ALA A 41 7.80 -0.82 -8.98
C ALA A 41 8.10 -1.04 -10.47
N VAL A 42 8.02 0.02 -11.26
CA VAL A 42 8.50 0.01 -12.63
C VAL A 42 10.01 0.21 -12.56
N GLY A 43 10.76 -0.86 -12.79
CA GLY A 43 12.19 -0.73 -13.06
C GLY A 43 12.36 0.05 -14.35
N GLY A 44 12.97 1.22 -14.28
CA GLY A 44 13.41 1.94 -15.47
C GLY A 44 14.39 1.07 -16.25
N GLY A 45 14.14 0.93 -17.55
CA GLY A 45 15.18 0.56 -18.51
C GLY A 45 16.04 1.76 -18.84
#